data_AF-A0A9P6A3J4-F1
#
_entry.id   AF-A0A9P6A3J4-F1
#
_cell.length_a   1.000
_cell.length_b   1.000
_cell.length_c   1.000
_cell.angle_alpha   90.00
_cell.angle_beta   90.00
_cell.angle_gamma   90.00
#
_symmetry.space_group_name_H-M   'P 1'
#
loop_
_entity.id
_entity.type
_entity.pdbx_description
1 polymer ?
#
loop_
_entity_poly.entity_id
_entity_poly.type
_entity_poly.pdbx_seq_one_letter_code
_entity_poly.pdbx_strand_id
1 'polypeptide(L)'
;MPSTQSNASKENLPSMAIRPNKRDFGAQLRTKFGTTTNMANDRMTRFDRIHFRPLAPPTMANRLQAENIWIEYYTLETGSRDKALATLKQGAACPDMSSVKQMIFYAATMGISRLGIQGVTGWSYNTTKVFVASVWGMRQRHGCLPPSAQVRSQINEAVQEWSKKDKVINTQAKPKRSIREEDLNEILTTCMLPSIRFSSNFMRIQMMSFMSFMFLHGTRPGTLLEAAGYVGTGQCLKWKDTEWVVSRWEDGVGLSIECFVTLNWLKGQRMVDSEFLRTSSRSLGCHNMHMDWQLMVLSLAVVGNVFEDDILALHKERPSRAMPFELKIRDEACDRPVWLSKEKAENPLRMATAQTMFRKLAKILGWLHATFRSFRYAFARNMTDKISKTNLRYLMGHSIRSQLAFRQYQVPDRPVDVAAARYQGEKESLGTSNYHSSVA
;
A
#
# COMPACT_ATOMS: atom_id res chain seq x y z
N MET A 1 -19.85 63.93 49.37
CA MET A 1 -19.66 62.76 50.27
C MET A 1 -21.04 62.39 50.79
N PRO A 2 -21.54 61.13 50.77
CA PRO A 2 -20.89 59.79 50.84
C PRO A 2 -21.11 58.95 49.55
N SER A 3 -20.16 58.13 49.06
CA SER A 3 -19.82 56.72 49.41
C SER A 3 -20.93 55.67 49.16
N THR A 4 -21.05 55.22 47.90
CA THR A 4 -21.77 53.99 47.53
C THR A 4 -20.77 52.84 47.38
N GLN A 5 -20.75 51.95 48.38
CA GLN A 5 -20.08 50.65 48.29
C GLN A 5 -20.90 49.74 47.37
N SER A 6 -20.27 49.27 46.29
CA SER A 6 -20.78 48.21 45.42
C SER A 6 -20.26 46.87 45.93
N ASN A 7 -21.15 46.08 46.52
CA ASN A 7 -20.90 44.69 46.90
C ASN A 7 -20.89 43.81 45.63
N ALA A 8 -19.70 43.54 45.09
CA ALA A 8 -19.51 42.48 44.11
C ALA A 8 -19.56 41.12 44.82
N SER A 9 -20.65 40.40 44.60
CA SER A 9 -20.85 39.00 44.98
C SER A 9 -19.73 38.12 44.41
N LYS A 10 -18.92 37.54 45.29
CA LYS A 10 -17.99 36.45 44.96
C LYS A 10 -18.81 35.23 44.55
N GLU A 11 -18.95 34.99 43.24
CA GLU A 11 -19.37 33.70 42.72
C GLU A 11 -18.29 32.66 43.06
N ASN A 12 -18.56 31.85 44.08
CA ASN A 12 -17.80 30.65 44.40
C ASN A 12 -18.03 29.62 43.28
N LEU A 13 -17.18 29.65 42.26
CA LEU A 13 -17.07 28.54 41.32
C LEU A 13 -16.63 27.28 42.08
N PRO A 14 -17.34 26.15 41.96
CA PRO A 14 -16.98 24.93 42.66
C PRO A 14 -15.57 24.48 42.27
N SER A 15 -14.76 24.15 43.28
CA SER A 15 -13.39 23.67 43.09
C SER A 15 -13.41 22.39 42.26
N MET A 16 -13.15 22.52 40.96
CA MET A 16 -12.94 21.36 40.09
C MET A 16 -11.77 20.56 40.65
N ALA A 17 -12.06 19.37 41.16
CA ALA A 17 -11.07 18.39 41.60
C ALA A 17 -9.92 18.33 40.57
N ILE A 18 -8.70 18.51 41.05
CA ILE A 18 -7.48 18.50 40.25
C ILE A 18 -7.39 17.12 39.60
N ARG A 19 -7.66 17.04 38.29
CA ARG A 19 -7.44 15.81 37.53
C ARG A 19 -5.95 15.46 37.62
N PRO A 20 -5.56 14.25 38.03
CA PRO A 20 -4.16 13.88 38.24
C PRO A 20 -3.29 14.01 36.98
N ASN A 21 -3.91 14.13 35.80
CA ASN A 21 -3.24 14.29 34.50
C ASN A 21 -3.49 15.66 33.84
N LYS A 22 -3.75 16.73 34.61
CA LYS A 22 -3.91 18.06 34.01
C LYS A 22 -2.54 18.62 33.62
N ARG A 23 -2.21 18.49 32.33
CA ARG A 23 -1.02 19.10 31.72
C ARG A 23 -1.01 20.61 31.99
N ASP A 24 0.00 21.10 32.72
CA ASP A 24 0.28 22.54 32.80
C ASP A 24 1.05 22.99 31.55
N PHE A 25 0.30 23.31 30.51
CA PHE A 25 0.86 23.79 29.25
C PHE A 25 1.60 25.14 29.42
N GLY A 26 1.13 25.99 30.34
CA GLY A 26 1.74 27.31 30.59
C GLY A 26 3.13 27.19 31.22
N ALA A 27 3.28 26.31 32.22
CA ALA A 27 4.59 26.01 32.79
C ALA A 27 5.53 25.40 31.73
N GLN A 28 5.04 24.48 30.90
CA GLN A 28 5.86 23.89 29.82
C GLN A 28 6.34 24.93 28.80
N LEU A 29 5.49 25.89 28.42
CA LEU A 29 5.90 26.98 27.52
C LEU A 29 6.94 27.88 28.17
N ARG A 30 6.76 28.24 29.45
CA ARG A 30 7.74 29.03 30.22
C ARG A 30 9.06 28.29 30.38
N THR A 31 9.05 27.00 30.70
CA THR A 31 10.26 26.17 30.77
C THR A 31 10.96 26.07 29.41
N LYS A 32 10.20 25.91 28.32
CA LYS A 32 10.78 25.71 26.98
C LYS A 32 11.35 27.00 26.40
N PHE A 33 10.65 28.12 26.53
CA PHE A 33 11.01 29.36 25.85
C PHE A 33 11.64 30.39 26.79
N GLY A 34 11.32 30.37 28.08
CA GLY A 34 11.77 31.34 29.09
C GLY A 34 11.16 32.73 28.88
N THR A 35 11.33 33.30 27.69
CA THR A 35 10.93 34.65 27.31
C THR A 35 10.05 34.65 26.05
N THR A 36 9.26 35.72 25.91
CA THR A 36 8.43 35.96 24.71
C THR A 36 9.28 36.13 23.45
N THR A 37 10.48 36.71 23.57
CA THR A 37 11.43 36.89 22.46
C THR A 37 11.91 35.56 21.89
N ASN A 38 12.25 34.60 22.75
CA ASN A 38 12.66 33.26 22.32
C ASN A 38 11.51 32.52 21.63
N MET A 39 10.27 32.69 22.11
CA MET A 39 9.08 32.12 21.45
C MET A 39 8.83 32.76 20.08
N ALA A 40 9.02 34.07 19.93
CA ALA A 40 8.90 34.76 18.64
C ALA A 40 9.97 34.31 17.64
N ASN A 41 11.21 34.12 18.09
CA ASN A 41 12.30 33.58 17.28
C ASN A 41 12.04 32.11 16.85
N ASP A 42 11.54 31.25 17.73
CA ASP A 42 11.13 29.87 17.39
C ASP A 42 9.97 29.87 16.37
N ARG A 43 9.03 30.83 16.49
CA ARG A 43 7.94 31.01 15.51
C ARG A 43 8.48 31.32 14.12
N MET A 44 9.33 32.34 14.01
CA MET A 44 9.89 32.77 12.72
C MET A 44 10.77 31.70 12.08
N THR A 45 11.56 30.99 12.88
CA THR A 45 12.49 29.98 12.35
C THR A 45 11.82 28.67 11.95
N ARG A 46 10.74 28.25 12.63
CA ARG A 46 10.15 26.91 12.43
C ARG A 46 8.81 26.88 11.72
N PHE A 47 8.03 27.95 11.87
CA PHE A 47 6.63 28.00 11.44
C PHE A 47 6.40 29.00 10.31
N ASP A 48 7.29 29.97 10.10
CA ASP A 48 7.22 30.88 8.95
C ASP A 48 7.83 30.24 7.68
N ARG A 49 7.26 29.11 7.27
CA ARG A 49 7.65 28.37 6.08
C ARG A 49 6.45 27.73 5.41
N ILE A 50 6.57 27.46 4.11
CA ILE A 50 5.53 26.75 3.37
C ILE A 50 5.58 25.26 3.77
N HIS A 51 4.49 24.78 4.36
CA HIS A 51 4.34 23.38 4.75
C HIS A 51 3.77 22.56 3.58
N PHE A 52 4.50 21.52 3.18
CA PHE A 52 4.02 20.55 2.19
C PHE A 52 3.74 19.21 2.84
N ARG A 53 2.67 18.55 2.37
CA ARG A 53 2.44 17.14 2.71
C ARG A 53 3.63 16.30 2.22
N PRO A 54 4.19 15.41 3.04
CA PRO A 54 5.20 14.45 2.59
C PRO A 54 4.69 13.66 1.38
N LEU A 55 5.57 13.45 0.40
CA LEU A 55 5.24 12.64 -0.77
C LEU A 55 5.88 11.27 -0.69
N ALA A 56 5.10 10.27 -1.12
CA ALA A 56 5.65 8.97 -1.43
C ALA A 56 6.70 9.10 -2.56
N PRO A 57 7.82 8.35 -2.53
CA PRO A 57 8.86 8.40 -3.55
C PRO A 57 8.36 8.26 -4.99
N PRO A 58 7.39 7.38 -5.33
CA PRO A 58 6.85 7.33 -6.69
C PRO A 58 6.14 8.61 -7.13
N THR A 59 5.51 9.33 -6.19
CA THR A 59 4.87 10.62 -6.49
C THR A 59 5.93 11.71 -6.69
N MET A 60 7.04 11.64 -5.95
CA MET A 60 8.18 12.52 -6.16
C MET A 60 8.77 12.32 -7.56
N ALA A 61 9.03 11.07 -7.95
CA ALA A 61 9.56 10.73 -9.27
C ALA A 61 8.69 11.28 -10.42
N ASN A 62 7.36 11.18 -10.30
CA ASN A 62 6.44 11.76 -11.28
C ASN A 62 6.52 13.30 -11.34
N ARG A 63 6.73 13.98 -10.20
CA ARG A 63 6.89 15.44 -10.17
C ARG A 63 8.23 15.88 -10.75
N LEU A 64 9.31 15.15 -10.47
CA LEU A 64 10.61 15.39 -11.11
C LEU A 64 10.55 15.17 -12.62
N GLN A 65 9.84 14.14 -13.08
CA GLN A 65 9.60 13.95 -14.51
C GLN A 65 8.83 15.13 -15.12
N ALA A 66 7.79 15.62 -14.44
CA ALA A 66 7.04 16.80 -14.88
C ALA A 66 7.91 18.07 -14.91
N GLU A 67 8.80 18.23 -13.93
CA GLU A 67 9.78 19.33 -13.89
C GLU A 67 10.76 19.28 -15.07
N ASN A 68 11.33 18.10 -15.36
CA ASN A 68 12.26 17.96 -16.48
C ASN A 68 11.58 18.30 -17.81
N ILE A 69 10.39 17.74 -18.07
CA ILE A 69 9.63 18.03 -19.30
C ILE A 69 9.25 19.51 -19.38
N TRP A 70 8.85 20.11 -18.25
CA TRP A 70 8.55 21.54 -18.17
C TRP A 70 9.76 22.38 -18.54
N ILE A 71 10.92 22.13 -17.92
CA ILE A 71 12.15 22.88 -18.18
C ILE A 71 12.59 22.69 -19.63
N GLU A 72 12.57 21.48 -20.17
CA GLU A 72 12.95 21.19 -21.56
C GLU A 72 12.06 21.97 -22.55
N TYR A 73 10.74 21.90 -22.39
CA TYR A 73 9.82 22.63 -23.26
C TYR A 73 10.02 24.15 -23.17
N TYR A 74 10.02 24.72 -21.97
CA TYR A 74 10.17 26.17 -21.81
C TYR A 74 11.58 26.66 -22.17
N THR A 75 12.60 25.80 -22.15
CA THR A 75 13.94 26.14 -22.66
C THR A 75 13.88 26.35 -24.17
N LEU A 76 13.17 25.48 -24.89
CA LEU A 76 12.96 25.62 -26.33
C LEU A 76 12.11 26.85 -26.66
N GLU A 77 11.02 27.06 -25.92
CA GLU A 77 10.11 28.19 -26.16
C GLU A 77 10.77 29.55 -25.88
N THR A 78 11.54 29.68 -24.80
CA THR A 78 12.15 30.95 -24.38
C THR A 78 13.57 31.16 -24.90
N GLY A 79 14.16 30.14 -25.53
CA GLY A 79 15.56 30.12 -25.96
C GLY A 79 16.58 30.10 -24.82
N SER A 80 16.16 29.93 -23.56
CA SER A 80 17.06 29.98 -22.41
C SER A 80 16.59 29.08 -21.27
N ARG A 81 17.49 28.24 -20.77
CA ARG A 81 17.24 27.40 -19.58
C ARG A 81 16.98 28.24 -18.33
N ASP A 82 17.65 29.38 -18.17
CA ASP A 82 17.46 30.26 -17.02
C ASP A 82 16.08 30.91 -17.02
N LYS A 83 15.56 31.29 -18.20
CA LYS A 83 14.18 31.77 -18.35
C LYS A 83 13.17 30.66 -18.05
N ALA A 84 13.43 29.43 -18.51
CA ALA A 84 12.61 28.27 -18.17
C ALA A 84 12.57 28.01 -16.66
N LEU A 85 13.71 28.02 -15.98
CA LEU A 85 13.80 27.88 -14.52
C LEU A 85 13.08 29.04 -13.79
N ALA A 86 13.10 30.25 -14.34
CA ALA A 86 12.38 31.39 -13.77
C ALA A 86 10.85 31.15 -13.68
N THR A 87 10.28 30.34 -14.58
CA THR A 87 8.84 29.98 -14.53
C THR A 87 8.47 29.06 -13.35
N LEU A 88 9.48 28.48 -12.68
CA LEU A 88 9.35 27.65 -11.49
C LEU A 88 9.91 28.32 -10.22
N LYS A 89 10.28 29.61 -10.27
CA LYS A 89 10.67 30.31 -9.04
C LYS A 89 9.47 30.46 -8.08
N GLN A 90 9.76 30.59 -6.79
CA GLN A 90 8.76 30.88 -5.79
C GLN A 90 8.01 32.18 -6.16
N GLY A 91 6.68 32.15 -6.07
CA GLY A 91 5.82 33.27 -6.47
C GLY A 91 5.65 33.44 -7.99
N ALA A 92 6.30 32.62 -8.83
CA ALA A 92 6.13 32.73 -10.29
C ALA A 92 4.67 32.51 -10.70
N ALA A 93 4.18 33.38 -11.57
CA ALA A 93 2.84 33.26 -12.15
C ALA A 93 2.74 32.04 -13.06
N CYS A 94 1.52 31.59 -13.33
CA CYS A 94 1.33 30.60 -14.37
C CYS A 94 1.69 31.17 -15.74
N PRO A 95 2.51 30.47 -16.56
CA PRO A 95 2.61 30.82 -17.97
C PRO A 95 1.23 30.85 -18.60
N ASP A 96 1.13 31.51 -19.75
CA ASP A 96 -0.13 31.61 -20.45
C ASP A 96 -0.69 30.23 -20.78
N MET A 97 -2.02 30.18 -20.86
CA MET A 97 -2.74 28.93 -21.05
C MET A 97 -2.39 28.24 -22.37
N SER A 98 -2.01 28.98 -23.41
CA SER A 98 -1.67 28.43 -24.72
C SER A 98 -0.38 27.63 -24.62
N SER A 99 0.67 28.20 -24.04
CA SER A 99 1.97 27.53 -23.87
C SER A 99 1.86 26.31 -22.96
N VAL A 100 1.08 26.39 -21.88
CA VAL A 100 0.86 25.20 -21.04
C VAL A 100 0.10 24.10 -21.80
N LYS A 101 -0.93 24.46 -22.59
CA LYS A 101 -1.65 23.49 -23.43
C LYS A 101 -0.69 22.83 -24.43
N GLN A 102 0.14 23.60 -25.12
CA GLN A 102 1.11 23.07 -26.07
C GLN A 102 2.12 22.14 -25.39
N MET A 103 2.69 22.51 -24.24
CA MET A 103 3.60 21.66 -23.49
C MET A 103 2.95 20.30 -23.15
N ILE A 104 1.70 20.31 -22.66
CA ILE A 104 0.98 19.07 -22.32
C ILE A 104 0.70 18.26 -23.59
N PHE A 105 0.30 18.92 -24.67
CA PHE A 105 0.00 18.28 -25.94
C PHE A 105 1.21 17.52 -26.47
N TYR A 106 2.37 18.17 -26.59
CA TYR A 106 3.60 17.54 -27.07
C TYR A 106 4.10 16.45 -26.14
N ALA A 107 4.06 16.67 -24.81
CA ALA A 107 4.40 15.63 -23.85
C ALA A 107 3.53 14.38 -24.02
N ALA A 108 2.23 14.57 -24.28
CA ALA A 108 1.29 13.48 -24.48
C ALA A 108 1.48 12.78 -25.83
N THR A 109 1.67 13.50 -26.93
CA THR A 109 1.73 12.90 -28.28
C THR A 109 3.10 12.31 -28.59
N MET A 110 4.18 12.91 -28.11
CA MET A 110 5.56 12.41 -28.29
C MET A 110 5.97 11.39 -27.22
N GLY A 111 5.20 11.28 -26.13
CA GLY A 111 5.48 10.35 -25.05
C GLY A 111 5.36 8.87 -25.47
N ILE A 112 6.20 8.01 -24.89
CA ILE A 112 6.14 6.57 -25.19
C ILE A 112 4.99 5.91 -24.44
N SER A 113 4.08 5.26 -25.19
CA SER A 113 3.01 4.45 -24.63
C SER A 113 3.57 3.21 -23.91
N ARG A 114 3.25 3.06 -22.63
CA ARG A 114 3.45 1.79 -21.91
C ARG A 114 2.24 0.88 -22.01
N LEU A 115 1.27 1.19 -22.89
CA LEU A 115 0.11 0.34 -23.10
C LEU A 115 0.46 -0.96 -23.83
N GLY A 116 1.59 -1.02 -24.55
CA GLY A 116 2.00 -2.26 -25.25
C GLY A 116 0.92 -2.79 -26.21
N ILE A 117 0.11 -1.88 -26.76
CA ILE A 117 -0.87 -2.16 -27.81
C ILE A 117 -0.18 -1.78 -29.12
N GLN A 118 -0.12 -2.72 -30.06
CA GLN A 118 0.51 -2.50 -31.36
C GLN A 118 -0.16 -1.32 -32.08
N GLY A 119 0.65 -0.44 -32.67
CA GLY A 119 0.17 0.75 -33.38
C GLY A 119 -0.26 1.93 -32.50
N VAL A 120 -0.26 1.80 -31.17
CA VAL A 120 -0.59 2.92 -30.26
C VAL A 120 0.69 3.63 -29.82
N THR A 121 0.93 4.81 -30.38
CA THR A 121 1.96 5.77 -29.93
C THR A 121 1.36 6.78 -28.94
N GLY A 122 2.20 7.58 -28.29
CA GLY A 122 1.73 8.60 -27.35
C GLY A 122 1.28 8.06 -25.99
N TRP A 123 1.08 8.96 -25.04
CA TRP A 123 0.45 8.67 -23.77
C TRP A 123 -1.05 8.39 -23.93
N SER A 124 -1.60 7.61 -23.00
CA SER A 124 -3.04 7.43 -22.88
C SER A 124 -3.70 8.66 -22.24
N TYR A 125 -4.99 8.87 -22.50
CA TYR A 125 -5.80 9.90 -21.86
C TYR A 125 -5.62 9.95 -20.34
N ASN A 126 -5.62 8.78 -19.67
CA ASN A 126 -5.44 8.70 -18.23
C ASN A 126 -4.01 9.07 -17.80
N THR A 127 -3.00 8.71 -18.57
CA THR A 127 -1.61 9.11 -18.33
C THR A 127 -1.47 10.62 -18.42
N THR A 128 -2.04 11.24 -19.46
CA THR A 128 -2.02 12.69 -19.64
C THR A 128 -2.70 13.41 -18.47
N LYS A 129 -3.85 12.94 -17.99
CA LYS A 129 -4.49 13.53 -16.80
C LYS A 129 -3.62 13.45 -15.54
N VAL A 130 -2.98 12.30 -15.33
CA VAL A 130 -2.06 12.13 -14.18
C VAL A 130 -0.85 13.04 -14.33
N PHE A 131 -0.35 13.25 -15.55
CA PHE A 131 0.73 14.18 -15.83
C PHE A 131 0.32 15.63 -15.55
N VAL A 132 -0.84 16.08 -16.01
CA VAL A 132 -1.39 17.41 -15.69
C VAL A 132 -1.46 17.64 -14.17
N ALA A 133 -1.98 16.65 -13.42
CA ALA A 133 -1.99 16.72 -11.96
C ALA A 133 -0.56 16.78 -11.36
N SER A 134 0.40 16.11 -11.98
CA SER A 134 1.81 16.12 -11.57
C SER A 134 2.47 17.47 -11.85
N VAL A 135 2.16 18.14 -12.96
CA VAL A 135 2.61 19.50 -13.28
C VAL A 135 2.12 20.48 -12.20
N TRP A 136 0.84 20.45 -11.85
CA TRP A 136 0.32 21.33 -10.79
C TRP A 136 0.92 21.01 -9.42
N GLY A 137 1.07 19.73 -9.09
CA GLY A 137 1.70 19.32 -7.85
C GLY A 137 3.19 19.66 -7.79
N MET A 138 3.88 19.71 -8.93
CA MET A 138 5.28 20.13 -9.05
C MET A 138 5.38 21.64 -8.81
N ARG A 139 4.61 22.46 -9.53
CA ARG A 139 4.63 23.92 -9.39
C ARG A 139 4.27 24.39 -7.99
N GLN A 140 3.30 23.74 -7.37
CA GLN A 140 2.95 24.02 -5.99
C GLN A 140 4.14 23.81 -5.03
N ARG A 141 4.99 22.79 -5.25
CA ARG A 141 6.16 22.54 -4.39
C ARG A 141 7.27 23.58 -4.56
N HIS A 142 7.39 24.11 -5.76
CA HIS A 142 8.26 25.24 -6.05
C HIS A 142 7.73 26.57 -5.48
N GLY A 143 6.53 26.56 -4.87
CA GLY A 143 5.92 27.76 -4.29
C GLY A 143 5.41 28.74 -5.34
N CYS A 144 5.16 28.29 -6.57
CA CYS A 144 4.55 29.11 -7.61
C CYS A 144 3.11 29.48 -7.24
N LEU A 145 2.60 30.57 -7.82
CA LEU A 145 1.20 30.93 -7.68
C LEU A 145 0.31 29.87 -8.35
N PRO A 146 -0.81 29.46 -7.69
CA PRO A 146 -1.70 28.47 -8.27
C PRO A 146 -2.35 29.02 -9.54
N PRO A 147 -2.52 28.21 -10.61
CA PRO A 147 -3.31 28.64 -11.77
C PRO A 147 -4.77 28.85 -11.36
N SER A 148 -5.44 29.79 -12.02
CA SER A 148 -6.86 30.06 -11.80
C SER A 148 -7.72 28.81 -12.05
N ALA A 149 -8.90 28.75 -11.44
CA ALA A 149 -9.84 27.64 -11.64
C ALA A 149 -10.22 27.48 -13.13
N GLN A 150 -10.38 28.59 -13.84
CA GLN A 150 -10.66 28.61 -15.28
C GLN A 150 -9.52 27.97 -16.09
N VAL A 151 -8.26 28.33 -15.84
CA VAL A 151 -7.10 27.72 -16.52
C VAL A 151 -7.06 26.21 -16.28
N ARG A 152 -7.30 25.77 -15.04
CA ARG A 152 -7.36 24.33 -14.72
C ARG A 152 -8.49 23.62 -15.47
N SER A 153 -9.67 24.23 -15.58
CA SER A 153 -10.81 23.66 -16.33
C SER A 153 -10.47 23.53 -17.81
N GLN A 154 -10.01 24.62 -18.41
CA GLN A 154 -9.68 24.69 -19.83
C GLN A 154 -8.57 23.71 -20.26
N ILE A 155 -7.57 23.47 -19.40
CA ILE A 155 -6.54 22.47 -19.66
C ILE A 155 -7.12 21.04 -19.61
N ASN A 156 -8.01 20.75 -18.65
CA ASN A 156 -8.66 19.44 -18.58
C ASN A 156 -9.63 19.21 -19.75
N GLU A 157 -10.34 20.26 -20.20
CA GLU A 157 -11.21 20.25 -21.37
C GLU A 157 -10.40 20.03 -22.65
N ALA A 158 -9.26 20.71 -22.82
CA ALA A 158 -8.37 20.49 -23.96
C ALA A 158 -7.88 19.03 -24.04
N VAL A 159 -7.48 18.43 -22.91
CA VAL A 159 -7.11 17.00 -22.87
C VAL A 159 -8.29 16.08 -23.24
N GLN A 160 -9.53 16.46 -22.91
CA GLN A 160 -10.72 15.73 -23.35
C GLN A 160 -10.99 15.91 -24.85
N GLU A 161 -10.81 17.10 -25.38
CA GLU A 161 -10.93 17.40 -26.80
C GLU A 161 -9.93 16.60 -27.63
N TRP A 162 -8.64 16.67 -27.28
CA TRP A 162 -7.56 15.93 -27.94
C TRP A 162 -7.77 14.41 -27.95
N SER A 163 -8.47 13.88 -26.93
CA SER A 163 -8.69 12.44 -26.80
C SER A 163 -10.01 11.95 -27.41
N LYS A 164 -11.09 12.73 -27.31
CA LYS A 164 -12.43 12.32 -27.74
C LYS A 164 -12.84 12.86 -29.11
N LYS A 165 -12.45 14.09 -29.44
CA LYS A 165 -12.78 14.75 -30.71
C LYS A 165 -11.66 14.56 -31.72
N ASP A 166 -10.45 15.02 -31.38
CA ASP A 166 -9.32 15.03 -32.32
C ASP A 166 -8.65 13.66 -32.45
N LYS A 167 -8.87 12.79 -31.46
CA LYS A 167 -8.37 11.40 -31.40
C LYS A 167 -6.84 11.27 -31.50
N VAL A 168 -6.09 12.34 -31.20
CA VAL A 168 -4.62 12.34 -31.16
C VAL A 168 -4.06 11.76 -29.86
N ILE A 169 -4.87 11.71 -28.80
CA ILE A 169 -4.54 11.01 -27.54
C ILE A 169 -5.43 9.77 -27.43
N ASN A 170 -4.82 8.59 -27.31
CA ASN A 170 -5.60 7.34 -27.25
C ASN A 170 -6.40 7.24 -25.93
N THR A 171 -7.64 6.76 -26.04
CA THR A 171 -8.53 6.43 -24.91
C THR A 171 -8.58 4.94 -24.61
N GLN A 172 -7.80 4.13 -25.35
CA GLN A 172 -7.80 2.68 -25.20
C GLN A 172 -7.28 2.28 -23.81
N ALA A 173 -7.82 1.18 -23.30
CA ALA A 173 -7.40 0.59 -22.04
C ALA A 173 -6.86 -0.82 -22.28
N LYS A 174 -5.80 -1.18 -21.54
CA LYS A 174 -5.37 -2.59 -21.49
C LYS A 174 -6.52 -3.47 -20.99
N PRO A 175 -6.76 -4.64 -21.62
CA PRO A 175 -7.66 -5.64 -21.08
C PRO A 175 -7.28 -5.99 -19.64
N LYS A 176 -8.27 -6.01 -18.75
CA LYS A 176 -8.08 -6.49 -17.37
C LYS A 176 -8.22 -7.99 -17.37
N ARG A 177 -7.14 -8.72 -17.06
CA ARG A 177 -7.16 -10.17 -16.86
C ARG A 177 -7.32 -10.49 -15.38
N SER A 178 -8.19 -11.44 -15.07
CA SER A 178 -8.42 -11.99 -13.73
C SER A 178 -7.86 -13.41 -13.68
N ILE A 179 -7.25 -13.80 -12.56
CA ILE A 179 -6.79 -15.19 -12.33
C ILE A 179 -7.93 -15.95 -11.64
N ARG A 180 -8.41 -17.04 -12.23
CA ARG A 180 -9.37 -17.96 -11.61
C ARG A 180 -8.65 -18.99 -10.75
N GLU A 181 -9.39 -19.84 -10.08
CA GLU A 181 -8.82 -20.90 -9.24
C GLU A 181 -8.07 -21.93 -10.09
N GLU A 182 -8.64 -22.31 -11.23
CA GLU A 182 -8.02 -23.23 -12.19
C GLU A 182 -6.73 -22.63 -12.76
N ASP A 183 -6.73 -21.31 -13.00
CA ASP A 183 -5.53 -20.60 -13.45
C ASP A 183 -4.46 -20.61 -12.34
N LEU A 184 -4.83 -20.44 -11.05
CA LEU A 184 -3.88 -20.57 -9.94
C LEU A 184 -3.29 -21.99 -9.90
N ASN A 185 -4.11 -23.03 -10.01
CA ASN A 185 -3.63 -24.41 -10.04
C ASN A 185 -2.68 -24.66 -11.23
N GLU A 186 -3.01 -24.13 -12.42
CA GLU A 186 -2.19 -24.25 -13.62
C GLU A 186 -0.81 -23.58 -13.45
N ILE A 187 -0.75 -22.38 -12.85
CA ILE A 187 0.54 -21.71 -12.60
C ILE A 187 1.35 -22.41 -11.50
N LEU A 188 0.72 -22.94 -10.46
CA LEU A 188 1.40 -23.71 -9.42
C LEU A 188 1.98 -25.01 -9.98
N THR A 189 1.20 -25.73 -10.79
CA THR A 189 1.64 -26.94 -11.50
C THR A 189 2.81 -26.62 -12.44
N THR A 190 2.70 -25.53 -13.20
CA THR A 190 3.77 -25.05 -14.09
C THR A 190 5.02 -24.69 -13.29
N CYS A 191 4.86 -24.07 -12.11
CA CYS A 191 5.97 -23.80 -11.22
C CYS A 191 6.66 -25.08 -10.75
N MET A 192 6.05 -26.26 -10.79
CA MET A 192 6.66 -27.53 -10.39
C MET A 192 7.33 -28.29 -11.55
N LEU A 193 7.09 -27.89 -12.80
CA LEU A 193 7.70 -28.55 -13.95
C LEU A 193 9.23 -28.40 -13.93
N PRO A 194 10.00 -29.48 -14.15
CA PRO A 194 11.46 -29.45 -14.21
C PRO A 194 12.01 -28.54 -15.32
N SER A 195 11.26 -28.40 -16.42
CA SER A 195 11.61 -27.54 -17.56
C SER A 195 11.62 -26.05 -17.19
N ILE A 196 10.91 -25.65 -16.14
CA ILE A 196 10.88 -24.28 -15.66
C ILE A 196 12.07 -24.02 -14.76
N ARG A 197 13.02 -23.24 -15.28
CA ARG A 197 14.25 -22.88 -14.57
C ARG A 197 14.00 -21.75 -13.56
N PHE A 198 13.88 -22.14 -12.29
CA PHE A 198 14.10 -21.25 -11.15
C PHE A 198 15.56 -21.28 -10.72
N SER A 199 16.01 -20.27 -9.97
CA SER A 199 17.37 -20.25 -9.44
C SER A 199 17.62 -21.32 -8.38
N SER A 200 16.57 -21.77 -7.69
CA SER A 200 16.61 -22.79 -6.64
C SER A 200 15.18 -23.29 -6.37
N ASN A 201 15.07 -24.44 -5.70
CA ASN A 201 13.77 -24.92 -5.19
C ASN A 201 13.19 -23.97 -4.14
N PHE A 202 14.05 -23.32 -3.34
CA PHE A 202 13.62 -22.26 -2.42
C PHE A 202 12.88 -21.14 -3.17
N MET A 203 13.45 -20.62 -4.27
CA MET A 203 12.81 -19.55 -5.05
C MET A 203 11.51 -20.03 -5.73
N ARG A 204 11.44 -21.31 -6.11
CA ARG A 204 10.24 -21.94 -6.69
C ARG A 204 9.08 -21.91 -5.68
N ILE A 205 9.30 -22.47 -4.48
CA ILE A 205 8.29 -22.49 -3.41
C ILE A 205 7.95 -21.08 -2.91
N GLN A 206 8.94 -20.19 -2.83
CA GLN A 206 8.74 -18.78 -2.54
C GLN A 206 7.79 -18.11 -3.53
N MET A 207 8.00 -18.29 -4.83
CA MET A 207 7.11 -17.69 -5.83
C MET A 207 5.70 -18.30 -5.78
N MET A 208 5.58 -19.61 -5.52
CA MET A 208 4.29 -20.27 -5.33
C MET A 208 3.54 -19.69 -4.13
N SER A 209 4.17 -19.65 -2.94
CA SER A 209 3.56 -19.08 -1.72
C SER A 209 3.13 -17.62 -1.92
N PHE A 210 3.97 -16.81 -2.58
CA PHE A 210 3.67 -15.41 -2.85
C PHE A 210 2.44 -15.25 -3.77
N MET A 211 2.35 -16.06 -4.82
CA MET A 211 1.21 -16.00 -5.75
C MET A 211 -0.09 -16.51 -5.11
N SER A 212 -0.03 -17.58 -4.32
CA SER A 212 -1.17 -18.08 -3.56
C SER A 212 -1.66 -17.07 -2.53
N PHE A 213 -0.74 -16.43 -1.78
CA PHE A 213 -1.08 -15.35 -0.85
C PHE A 213 -1.78 -14.18 -1.58
N MET A 214 -1.22 -13.75 -2.71
CA MET A 214 -1.79 -12.68 -3.53
C MET A 214 -3.18 -13.03 -4.07
N PHE A 215 -3.40 -14.28 -4.45
CA PHE A 215 -4.70 -14.79 -4.90
C PHE A 215 -5.73 -14.76 -3.77
N LEU A 216 -5.34 -15.24 -2.59
CA LEU A 216 -6.22 -15.35 -1.43
C LEU A 216 -6.61 -13.99 -0.87
N HIS A 217 -5.63 -13.08 -0.67
CA HIS A 217 -5.87 -11.82 0.04
C HIS A 217 -6.05 -10.61 -0.89
N GLY A 218 -5.77 -10.71 -2.19
CA GLY A 218 -5.94 -9.61 -3.15
C GLY A 218 -5.11 -8.36 -2.85
N THR A 219 -4.05 -8.50 -2.07
CA THR A 219 -3.19 -7.39 -1.62
C THR A 219 -2.41 -6.79 -2.79
N ARG A 220 -1.77 -5.63 -2.56
CA ARG A 220 -0.86 -5.06 -3.57
C ARG A 220 0.52 -5.67 -3.35
N PRO A 221 1.23 -6.06 -4.42
CA PRO A 221 2.53 -6.73 -4.26
C PRO A 221 3.55 -5.84 -3.55
N GLY A 222 3.51 -4.52 -3.77
CA GLY A 222 4.40 -3.59 -3.07
C GLY A 222 4.14 -3.44 -1.57
N THR A 223 3.02 -3.95 -1.04
CA THR A 223 2.78 -4.02 0.41
C THR A 223 3.53 -5.17 1.06
N LEU A 224 3.76 -6.23 0.31
CA LEU A 224 4.40 -7.46 0.75
C LEU A 224 5.91 -7.47 0.45
N LEU A 225 6.25 -6.95 -0.73
CA LEU A 225 7.59 -6.93 -1.30
C LEU A 225 8.15 -5.52 -1.36
N GLU A 226 9.47 -5.41 -1.45
CA GLU A 226 10.12 -4.11 -1.58
C GLU A 226 9.82 -3.50 -2.97
N ALA A 227 9.08 -2.40 -2.96
CA ALA A 227 8.66 -1.70 -4.18
C ALA A 227 9.77 -0.79 -4.73
N ALA A 228 9.75 -0.52 -6.04
CA ALA A 228 10.85 0.18 -6.74
C ALA A 228 11.27 1.55 -6.14
N GLY A 229 10.31 2.32 -5.60
CA GLY A 229 10.61 3.61 -4.96
C GLY A 229 11.06 3.52 -3.50
N TYR A 230 11.17 2.31 -2.97
CA TYR A 230 11.48 2.00 -1.57
C TYR A 230 12.63 0.98 -1.47
N VAL A 231 13.40 0.80 -2.55
CA VAL A 231 14.53 -0.15 -2.56
C VAL A 231 15.59 0.27 -1.53
N GLY A 232 16.02 -0.68 -0.70
CA GLY A 232 16.97 -0.46 0.38
C GLY A 232 16.35 0.09 1.67
N THR A 233 15.03 0.26 1.74
CA THR A 233 14.36 0.74 2.97
C THR A 233 13.90 -0.40 3.88
N GLY A 234 13.88 -1.64 3.38
CA GLY A 234 13.37 -2.79 4.14
C GLY A 234 11.85 -2.79 4.33
N GLN A 235 11.11 -1.88 3.66
CA GLN A 235 9.65 -1.81 3.73
C GLN A 235 9.00 -2.97 2.95
N CYS A 236 8.74 -4.06 3.66
CA CYS A 236 8.15 -5.31 3.20
C CYS A 236 7.42 -6.02 4.34
N LEU A 237 6.74 -7.13 4.06
CA LEU A 237 6.18 -8.00 5.10
C LEU A 237 7.33 -8.77 5.78
N LYS A 238 7.41 -8.66 7.10
CA LYS A 238 8.38 -9.35 7.95
C LYS A 238 7.70 -10.42 8.80
N TRP A 239 8.47 -11.35 9.37
CA TRP A 239 7.92 -12.39 10.23
C TRP A 239 7.25 -11.84 11.49
N LYS A 240 7.77 -10.77 12.09
CA LYS A 240 7.10 -10.06 13.20
C LYS A 240 5.73 -9.47 12.86
N ASP A 241 5.41 -9.35 11.57
CA ASP A 241 4.11 -8.88 11.12
C ASP A 241 3.11 -10.05 10.96
N THR A 242 3.50 -11.27 11.33
CA THR A 242 2.69 -12.49 11.23
C THR A 242 2.55 -13.17 12.58
N GLU A 243 1.37 -13.68 12.86
CA GLU A 243 1.08 -14.49 14.04
C GLU A 243 0.43 -15.79 13.58
N TRP A 244 0.89 -16.92 14.13
CA TRP A 244 0.58 -18.25 13.62
C TRP A 244 -0.04 -19.10 14.72
N VAL A 245 -1.33 -19.40 14.59
CA VAL A 245 -2.10 -20.12 15.60
C VAL A 245 -2.48 -21.50 15.07
N VAL A 246 -1.99 -22.55 15.71
CA VAL A 246 -2.48 -23.91 15.50
C VAL A 246 -3.83 -24.02 16.19
N SER A 247 -4.90 -24.13 15.40
CA SER A 247 -6.27 -24.07 15.90
C SER A 247 -6.87 -25.44 16.23
N ARG A 248 -6.56 -26.47 15.42
CA ARG A 248 -7.00 -27.86 15.62
C ARG A 248 -6.14 -28.85 14.85
N TRP A 249 -6.34 -30.14 15.13
CA TRP A 249 -5.82 -31.26 14.36
C TRP A 249 -6.95 -31.92 13.56
N GLU A 250 -6.72 -32.17 12.28
CA GLU A 250 -7.65 -32.84 11.37
C GLU A 250 -7.05 -34.18 10.92
N ASP A 251 -7.73 -35.27 11.26
CA ASP A 251 -7.26 -36.61 10.91
C ASP A 251 -7.15 -36.78 9.39
N GLY A 252 -6.01 -37.30 8.93
CA GLY A 252 -5.70 -37.45 7.50
C GLY A 252 -5.24 -36.18 6.77
N VAL A 253 -5.24 -35.02 7.44
CA VAL A 253 -4.76 -33.74 6.89
C VAL A 253 -3.60 -33.18 7.71
N GLY A 254 -3.72 -33.17 9.03
CA GLY A 254 -2.72 -32.64 9.95
C GLY A 254 -3.19 -31.36 10.65
N LEU A 255 -2.29 -30.39 10.78
CA LEU A 255 -2.58 -29.14 11.50
C LEU A 255 -3.51 -28.22 10.71
N SER A 256 -4.55 -27.70 11.38
CA SER A 256 -5.30 -26.54 10.90
C SER A 256 -4.71 -25.27 11.50
N ILE A 257 -4.08 -24.47 10.66
CA ILE A 257 -3.31 -23.29 11.07
C ILE A 257 -4.07 -22.05 10.64
N GLU A 258 -4.16 -21.06 11.52
CA GLU A 258 -4.66 -19.73 11.20
C GLU A 258 -3.52 -18.73 11.30
N CYS A 259 -3.28 -18.01 10.21
CA CYS A 259 -2.26 -16.97 10.15
C CYS A 259 -2.93 -15.60 10.14
N PHE A 260 -2.55 -14.76 11.09
CA PHE A 260 -2.91 -13.34 11.14
C PHE A 260 -1.74 -12.53 10.59
N VAL A 261 -2.04 -11.57 9.73
CA VAL A 261 -1.03 -10.80 9.00
C VAL A 261 -1.34 -9.32 9.09
N THR A 262 -0.37 -8.55 9.59
CA THR A 262 -0.41 -7.10 9.69
C THR A 262 0.33 -6.44 8.52
N LEU A 263 -0.42 -5.72 7.68
CA LEU A 263 0.09 -5.07 6.48
C LEU A 263 0.37 -3.59 6.73
N ASN A 264 1.60 -3.29 7.14
CA ASN A 264 2.04 -1.92 7.46
C ASN A 264 2.24 -1.03 6.22
N TRP A 265 2.62 -1.62 5.09
CA TRP A 265 3.13 -0.85 3.93
C TRP A 265 2.09 -0.60 2.84
N LEU A 266 0.88 -0.20 3.24
CA LEU A 266 -0.23 0.07 2.31
C LEU A 266 -0.06 1.38 1.54
N LYS A 267 -0.53 1.39 0.29
CA LYS A 267 -0.47 2.58 -0.56
C LYS A 267 -1.24 3.73 0.07
N GLY A 268 -0.55 4.83 0.36
CA GLY A 268 -1.12 6.05 0.93
C GLY A 268 -1.11 6.10 2.46
N GLN A 269 -0.66 5.03 3.12
CA GLN A 269 -0.70 4.85 4.57
C GLN A 269 0.69 4.66 5.20
N ARG A 270 1.74 4.42 4.39
CA ARG A 270 3.14 4.16 4.81
C ARG A 270 3.80 5.17 5.75
N MET A 271 3.23 6.36 5.92
CA MET A 271 3.82 7.46 6.71
C MET A 271 3.10 7.66 8.04
N VAL A 272 2.18 6.76 8.40
CA VAL A 272 1.36 6.84 9.61
C VAL A 272 1.32 5.47 10.25
N ASP A 273 2.03 5.29 11.36
CA ASP A 273 2.20 3.98 12.02
C ASP A 273 0.87 3.36 12.47
N SER A 274 -0.13 4.19 12.78
CA SER A 274 -1.47 3.74 13.14
C SER A 274 -2.33 3.32 11.95
N GLU A 275 -1.86 3.49 10.70
CA GLU A 275 -2.60 3.08 9.49
C GLU A 275 -2.04 1.79 8.89
N PHE A 276 -2.55 0.66 9.39
CA PHE A 276 -2.27 -0.68 8.88
C PHE A 276 -3.58 -1.42 8.55
N LEU A 277 -3.45 -2.60 7.96
CA LEU A 277 -4.55 -3.54 7.71
C LEU A 277 -4.17 -4.89 8.28
N ARG A 278 -5.05 -5.48 9.09
CA ARG A 278 -4.91 -6.84 9.57
C ARG A 278 -5.86 -7.76 8.80
N THR A 279 -5.36 -8.88 8.34
CA THR A 279 -6.14 -9.93 7.67
C THR A 279 -5.75 -11.26 8.28
N SER A 280 -6.66 -12.23 8.25
CA SER A 280 -6.32 -13.61 8.57
C SER A 280 -6.76 -14.55 7.44
N SER A 281 -6.20 -15.75 7.46
CA SER A 281 -6.72 -16.88 6.71
C SER A 281 -6.40 -18.16 7.46
N ARG A 282 -7.27 -19.16 7.30
CA ARG A 282 -7.02 -20.53 7.75
C ARG A 282 -6.34 -21.33 6.65
N SER A 283 -5.64 -22.39 7.05
CA SER A 283 -5.14 -23.40 6.14
C SER A 283 -6.30 -24.04 5.38
N LEU A 284 -6.05 -24.42 4.14
CA LEU A 284 -7.08 -24.99 3.27
C LEU A 284 -7.28 -26.48 3.56
N GLY A 285 -8.48 -26.99 3.31
CA GLY A 285 -8.78 -28.41 3.44
C GLY A 285 -8.04 -29.27 2.41
N CYS A 286 -8.10 -30.60 2.59
CA CYS A 286 -7.35 -31.57 1.78
C CYS A 286 -7.48 -31.38 0.26
N HIS A 287 -8.67 -31.01 -0.23
CA HIS A 287 -8.94 -30.79 -1.66
C HIS A 287 -8.19 -29.57 -2.23
N ASN A 288 -7.95 -28.55 -1.40
CA ASN A 288 -7.35 -27.28 -1.81
C ASN A 288 -5.94 -27.08 -1.24
N MET A 289 -5.41 -28.05 -0.49
CA MET A 289 -4.12 -27.99 0.21
C MET A 289 -2.94 -27.62 -0.70
N HIS A 290 -2.97 -28.05 -1.96
CA HIS A 290 -1.94 -27.73 -2.97
C HIS A 290 -1.90 -26.23 -3.35
N MET A 291 -2.96 -25.48 -3.08
CA MET A 291 -3.04 -24.03 -3.25
C MET A 291 -2.77 -23.26 -1.96
N ASP A 292 -2.61 -23.96 -0.83
CA ASP A 292 -2.45 -23.32 0.48
C ASP A 292 -1.09 -22.62 0.58
N TRP A 293 -1.15 -21.30 0.68
CA TRP A 293 0.05 -20.47 0.82
C TRP A 293 0.75 -20.70 2.16
N GLN A 294 0.01 -21.11 3.19
CA GLN A 294 0.53 -21.31 4.55
C GLN A 294 1.49 -22.49 4.59
N LEU A 295 1.11 -23.64 4.03
CA LEU A 295 2.00 -24.79 3.95
C LEU A 295 3.28 -24.48 3.15
N MET A 296 3.13 -23.74 2.04
CA MET A 296 4.29 -23.33 1.25
C MET A 296 5.21 -22.39 2.03
N VAL A 297 4.68 -21.39 2.74
CA VAL A 297 5.52 -20.44 3.48
C VAL A 297 6.10 -21.06 4.76
N LEU A 298 5.39 -21.98 5.42
CA LEU A 298 5.90 -22.74 6.56
C LEU A 298 7.07 -23.63 6.15
N SER A 299 7.05 -24.21 4.94
CA SER A 299 8.21 -24.94 4.43
C SER A 299 9.45 -24.04 4.25
N LEU A 300 9.26 -22.78 3.85
CA LEU A 300 10.34 -21.79 3.79
C LEU A 300 10.80 -21.40 5.20
N ALA A 301 9.87 -21.31 6.15
CA ALA A 301 10.14 -21.00 7.55
C ALA A 301 10.99 -22.07 8.24
N VAL A 302 10.74 -23.36 7.94
CA VAL A 302 11.56 -24.50 8.38
C VAL A 302 12.99 -24.36 7.88
N VAL A 303 13.18 -24.14 6.57
CA VAL A 303 14.51 -23.93 5.97
C VAL A 303 15.20 -22.70 6.56
N GLY A 304 14.41 -21.66 6.88
CA GLY A 304 14.88 -20.43 7.46
C GLY A 304 15.09 -20.45 8.96
N ASN A 305 14.80 -21.56 9.66
CA ASN A 305 14.77 -21.68 11.11
C ASN A 305 14.04 -20.49 11.78
N VAL A 306 12.81 -20.23 11.36
CA VAL A 306 12.03 -19.05 11.81
C VAL A 306 11.35 -19.28 13.14
N PHE A 307 10.83 -20.48 13.38
CA PHE A 307 10.06 -20.81 14.57
C PHE A 307 10.93 -21.50 15.63
N GLU A 308 10.56 -21.31 16.90
CA GLU A 308 11.11 -22.08 18.02
C GLU A 308 10.61 -23.53 17.97
N ASP A 309 9.33 -23.70 17.62
CA ASP A 309 8.67 -24.99 17.47
C ASP A 309 9.20 -25.77 16.25
N ASP A 310 9.34 -27.10 16.40
CA ASP A 310 9.64 -27.99 15.28
C ASP A 310 8.39 -28.21 14.41
N ILE A 311 8.21 -27.32 13.44
CA ILE A 311 7.07 -27.35 12.53
C ILE A 311 6.97 -28.68 11.76
N LEU A 312 8.09 -29.32 11.42
CA LEU A 312 8.06 -30.61 10.71
C LEU A 312 7.53 -31.72 11.62
N ALA A 313 7.97 -31.76 12.88
CA ALA A 313 7.46 -32.71 13.86
C ALA A 313 5.96 -32.50 14.10
N LEU A 314 5.53 -31.24 14.26
CA LEU A 314 4.12 -30.91 14.49
C LEU A 314 3.20 -31.30 13.33
N HIS A 315 3.70 -31.45 12.09
CA HIS A 315 2.90 -31.95 10.96
C HIS A 315 2.90 -33.48 10.83
N LYS A 316 3.83 -34.18 11.48
CA LYS A 316 3.90 -35.65 11.44
C LYS A 316 2.98 -36.31 12.45
N GLU A 317 2.84 -35.69 13.63
CA GLU A 317 2.13 -36.27 14.76
C GLU A 317 1.25 -35.23 15.44
N ARG A 318 0.12 -35.69 15.99
CA ARG A 318 -0.81 -34.83 16.71
C ARG A 318 -0.09 -34.22 17.93
N PRO A 319 -0.05 -32.87 18.05
CA PRO A 319 0.58 -32.24 19.20
C PRO A 319 -0.09 -32.66 20.50
N SER A 320 0.71 -32.94 21.53
CA SER A 320 0.23 -33.17 22.91
C SER A 320 -0.25 -31.88 23.59
N ARG A 321 0.18 -30.72 23.08
CA ARG A 321 -0.22 -29.39 23.56
C ARG A 321 -1.70 -29.14 23.30
N ALA A 322 -2.39 -28.56 24.29
CA ALA A 322 -3.78 -28.11 24.14
C ALA A 322 -3.90 -27.04 23.05
N MET A 323 -4.91 -27.18 22.20
CA MET A 323 -5.22 -26.25 21.11
C MET A 323 -6.40 -25.35 21.50
N PRO A 324 -6.43 -24.07 21.08
CA PRO A 324 -5.47 -23.43 20.18
C PRO A 324 -4.15 -23.04 20.86
N PHE A 325 -3.05 -22.98 20.09
CA PHE A 325 -1.79 -22.43 20.57
C PHE A 325 -1.02 -21.67 19.50
N GLU A 326 -0.22 -20.70 19.92
CA GLU A 326 0.64 -19.90 19.04
C GLU A 326 2.01 -20.55 18.83
N LEU A 327 2.48 -20.52 17.59
CA LEU A 327 3.85 -20.85 17.19
C LEU A 327 4.75 -19.64 17.41
N LYS A 328 5.85 -19.82 18.15
CA LYS A 328 6.73 -18.71 18.51
C LYS A 328 7.77 -18.46 17.43
N ILE A 329 7.85 -17.21 16.97
CA ILE A 329 8.89 -16.76 16.05
C ILE A 329 10.13 -16.41 16.86
N ARG A 330 11.30 -16.89 16.43
CA ARG A 330 12.58 -16.58 17.06
C ARG A 330 12.91 -15.09 16.93
N ASP A 331 13.53 -14.51 17.96
CA ASP A 331 13.89 -13.08 17.98
C ASP A 331 14.75 -12.67 16.78
N GLU A 332 15.72 -13.49 16.39
CA GLU A 332 16.57 -13.26 15.21
C GLU A 332 15.82 -13.34 13.87
N ALA A 333 14.61 -13.93 13.87
CA ALA A 333 13.77 -14.04 12.68
C ALA A 333 12.74 -12.93 12.55
N CYS A 334 12.37 -12.25 13.64
CA CYS A 334 11.35 -11.21 13.67
C CYS A 334 11.49 -10.15 12.57
N ASP A 335 12.70 -9.61 12.39
CA ASP A 335 12.95 -8.56 11.40
C ASP A 335 13.26 -9.06 9.99
N ARG A 336 13.36 -10.38 9.79
CA ARG A 336 13.62 -10.97 8.48
C ARG A 336 12.37 -10.86 7.60
N PRO A 337 12.53 -10.53 6.30
CA PRO A 337 11.41 -10.54 5.36
C PRO A 337 10.84 -11.95 5.20
N VAL A 338 9.53 -12.06 4.98
CA VAL A 338 8.87 -13.35 4.69
C VAL A 338 9.34 -13.93 3.34
N TRP A 339 9.53 -13.06 2.35
CA TRP A 339 10.05 -13.43 1.03
C TRP A 339 11.39 -12.74 0.76
N LEU A 340 12.39 -13.54 0.39
CA LEU A 340 13.79 -13.17 0.37
C LEU A 340 14.34 -12.96 -1.05
N SER A 341 15.33 -12.08 -1.19
CA SER A 341 16.08 -11.92 -2.43
C SER A 341 17.02 -13.11 -2.65
N LYS A 342 17.34 -13.41 -3.92
CA LYS A 342 18.38 -14.38 -4.27
C LYS A 342 19.78 -13.92 -3.84
N GLU A 343 20.01 -12.61 -3.86
CA GLU A 343 21.35 -12.02 -3.72
C GLU A 343 21.88 -12.08 -2.28
N LYS A 344 21.00 -11.90 -1.30
CA LYS A 344 21.31 -11.99 0.13
C LYS A 344 20.07 -12.50 0.86
N ALA A 345 20.23 -13.54 1.67
CA ALA A 345 19.15 -14.21 2.40
C ALA A 345 18.45 -13.33 3.45
N GLU A 346 18.95 -12.13 3.70
CA GLU A 346 18.36 -11.15 4.63
C GLU A 346 17.61 -10.03 3.90
N ASN A 347 17.84 -9.86 2.59
CA ASN A 347 17.23 -8.80 1.82
C ASN A 347 15.82 -9.19 1.39
N PRO A 348 14.86 -8.24 1.37
CA PRO A 348 13.53 -8.52 0.89
C PRO A 348 13.52 -8.82 -0.61
N LEU A 349 12.63 -9.71 -1.03
CA LEU A 349 12.36 -9.92 -2.45
C LEU A 349 11.83 -8.63 -3.07
N ARG A 350 12.49 -8.18 -4.14
CA ARG A 350 12.07 -6.97 -4.87
C ARG A 350 10.87 -7.27 -5.77
N MET A 351 9.92 -6.35 -5.81
CA MET A 351 8.74 -6.45 -6.68
C MET A 351 9.11 -6.63 -8.16
N ALA A 352 10.18 -5.98 -8.63
CA ALA A 352 10.66 -6.08 -10.01
C ALA A 352 11.13 -7.50 -10.36
N THR A 353 11.82 -8.17 -9.42
CA THR A 353 12.30 -9.54 -9.55
C THR A 353 11.12 -10.51 -9.62
N ALA A 354 10.20 -10.43 -8.66
CA ALA A 354 8.99 -11.25 -8.65
C ALA A 354 8.15 -11.04 -9.92
N GLN A 355 8.02 -9.79 -10.38
CA GLN A 355 7.25 -9.46 -11.59
C GLN A 355 7.89 -10.01 -12.86
N THR A 356 9.22 -10.08 -12.92
CA THR A 356 9.97 -10.71 -14.02
C THR A 356 9.72 -12.22 -14.04
N MET A 357 9.76 -12.88 -12.89
CA MET A 357 9.45 -14.32 -12.79
C MET A 357 8.01 -14.62 -13.18
N PHE A 358 7.04 -13.86 -12.66
CA PHE A 358 5.64 -14.02 -13.02
C PHE A 358 5.38 -13.78 -14.53
N ARG A 359 6.04 -12.81 -15.15
CA ARG A 359 5.93 -12.59 -16.60
C ARG A 359 6.46 -13.76 -17.42
N LYS A 360 7.53 -14.43 -16.96
CA LYS A 360 8.04 -15.64 -17.62
C LYS A 360 7.01 -16.76 -17.56
N LEU A 361 6.42 -17.02 -16.39
CA LEU A 361 5.36 -18.01 -16.22
C LEU A 361 4.13 -17.68 -17.08
N ALA A 362 3.65 -16.44 -17.01
CA ALA A 362 2.54 -15.97 -17.82
C ALA A 362 2.80 -16.12 -19.33
N LYS A 363 4.04 -15.89 -19.79
CA LYS A 363 4.40 -16.11 -21.21
C LYS A 363 4.30 -17.57 -21.60
N ILE A 364 4.75 -18.49 -20.74
CA ILE A 364 4.71 -19.94 -20.97
C ILE A 364 3.26 -20.43 -21.04
N LEU A 365 2.40 -19.90 -20.18
CA LEU A 365 0.97 -20.20 -20.13
C LEU A 365 0.15 -19.48 -21.21
N GLY A 366 0.77 -18.66 -22.07
CA GLY A 366 0.05 -17.87 -23.07
C GLY A 366 -0.81 -16.73 -22.50
N TRP A 367 -0.63 -16.36 -21.23
CA TRP A 367 -1.42 -15.34 -20.55
C TRP A 367 -0.95 -13.91 -20.87
N LEU A 368 -1.39 -13.41 -22.02
CA LEU A 368 -1.11 -12.06 -22.46
C LEU A 368 -1.63 -11.01 -21.45
N HIS A 369 -0.75 -10.08 -21.09
CA HIS A 369 -1.01 -8.96 -20.17
C HIS A 369 -1.33 -9.34 -18.71
N ALA A 370 -1.10 -10.58 -18.29
CA ALA A 370 -1.20 -10.93 -16.88
C ALA A 370 -0.18 -10.13 -16.05
N THR A 371 -0.63 -9.59 -14.92
CA THR A 371 0.23 -8.90 -13.94
C THR A 371 -0.19 -9.28 -12.53
N PHE A 372 0.58 -8.92 -11.50
CA PHE A 372 0.13 -9.17 -10.12
C PHE A 372 -1.20 -8.47 -9.77
N ARG A 373 -1.59 -7.44 -10.54
CA ARG A 373 -2.91 -6.81 -10.37
C ARG A 373 -4.06 -7.75 -10.76
N SER A 374 -3.81 -8.76 -11.57
CA SER A 374 -4.79 -9.78 -11.97
C SER A 374 -5.30 -10.60 -10.78
N PHE A 375 -4.44 -10.93 -9.80
CA PHE A 375 -4.86 -11.56 -8.54
C PHE A 375 -5.81 -10.67 -7.75
N ARG A 376 -5.48 -9.38 -7.65
CA ARG A 376 -6.35 -8.40 -6.96
C ARG A 376 -7.69 -8.21 -7.66
N TYR A 377 -7.75 -8.26 -8.98
CA TYR A 377 -9.01 -8.24 -9.71
C TYR A 377 -9.85 -9.49 -9.43
N ALA A 378 -9.20 -10.65 -9.36
CA ALA A 378 -9.86 -11.90 -9.00
C ALA A 378 -10.41 -11.89 -7.58
N PHE A 379 -9.64 -11.36 -6.62
CA PHE A 379 -10.09 -11.16 -5.25
C PHE A 379 -11.34 -10.28 -5.21
N ALA A 380 -11.26 -9.08 -5.81
CA ALA A 380 -12.37 -8.15 -5.83
C ALA A 380 -13.63 -8.76 -6.47
N ARG A 381 -13.48 -9.43 -7.61
CA ARG A 381 -14.60 -10.08 -8.31
C ARG A 381 -15.28 -11.13 -7.42
N ASN A 382 -14.53 -12.08 -6.87
CA ASN A 382 -15.14 -13.20 -6.14
C ASN A 382 -15.65 -12.80 -4.75
N MET A 383 -15.10 -11.74 -4.16
CA MET A 383 -15.48 -11.29 -2.82
C MET A 383 -16.65 -10.28 -2.83
N THR A 384 -16.97 -9.67 -3.97
CA THR A 384 -18.03 -8.64 -4.06
C THR A 384 -19.38 -9.15 -3.58
N ASP A 385 -19.70 -10.42 -3.85
CA ASP A 385 -20.99 -11.02 -3.51
C ASP A 385 -20.93 -11.90 -2.24
N LYS A 386 -19.73 -12.09 -1.66
CA LYS A 386 -19.51 -13.01 -0.54
C LYS A 386 -19.24 -12.32 0.79
N ILE A 387 -18.78 -11.07 0.77
CA ILE A 387 -18.53 -10.28 1.98
C ILE A 387 -19.14 -8.89 1.86
N SER A 388 -19.36 -8.24 3.00
CA SER A 388 -19.92 -6.89 3.01
C SER A 388 -19.02 -5.91 2.24
N LYS A 389 -19.64 -4.90 1.59
CA LYS A 389 -18.91 -3.83 0.87
C LYS A 389 -17.90 -3.11 1.78
N THR A 390 -18.18 -3.00 3.07
CA THR A 390 -17.30 -2.40 4.07
C THR A 390 -16.05 -3.25 4.29
N ASN A 391 -16.22 -4.56 4.51
CA ASN A 391 -15.10 -5.49 4.68
C ASN A 391 -14.28 -5.60 3.41
N LEU A 392 -14.92 -5.64 2.23
CA LEU A 392 -14.20 -5.64 0.95
C LEU A 392 -13.36 -4.38 0.78
N ARG A 393 -13.90 -3.19 1.09
CA ARG A 393 -13.13 -1.93 1.03
C ARG A 393 -11.95 -1.95 2.00
N TYR A 394 -12.14 -2.49 3.20
CA TYR A 394 -11.09 -2.64 4.20
C TYR A 394 -9.98 -3.58 3.73
N LEU A 395 -10.30 -4.81 3.32
CA LEU A 395 -9.32 -5.79 2.81
C LEU A 395 -8.61 -5.30 1.54
N MET A 396 -9.26 -4.43 0.78
CA MET A 396 -8.65 -3.74 -0.37
C MET A 396 -7.78 -2.54 0.06
N GLY A 397 -7.68 -2.18 1.33
CA GLY A 397 -6.94 -1.01 1.81
C GLY A 397 -7.47 0.30 1.21
N HIS A 398 -8.79 0.42 1.06
CA HIS A 398 -9.47 1.63 0.62
C HIS A 398 -9.97 2.40 1.85
N SER A 399 -9.91 3.74 1.80
CA SER A 399 -10.44 4.56 2.89
C SER A 399 -11.98 4.51 2.92
N ILE A 400 -12.54 4.28 4.09
CA ILE A 400 -13.96 4.44 4.38
C ILE A 400 -14.17 5.89 4.82
N ARG A 401 -15.16 6.58 4.25
CA ARG A 401 -15.37 8.03 4.44
C ARG A 401 -15.86 8.41 5.86
N SER A 402 -16.34 7.46 6.65
CA SER A 402 -16.71 7.61 8.07
C SER A 402 -15.80 6.70 8.91
N GLN A 403 -15.12 7.25 9.92
CA GLN A 403 -13.89 6.66 10.47
C GLN A 403 -13.87 6.39 11.96
N LEU A 404 -14.78 6.93 12.77
CA LEU A 404 -14.63 6.79 14.23
C LEU A 404 -14.85 5.33 14.66
N ALA A 405 -16.06 4.80 14.44
CA ALA A 405 -16.36 3.43 14.85
C ALA A 405 -15.49 2.37 14.16
N PHE A 406 -15.18 2.57 12.89
CA PHE A 406 -14.46 1.57 12.11
C PHE A 406 -12.94 1.55 12.37
N ARG A 407 -12.33 2.71 12.66
CA ARG A 407 -10.89 2.82 12.94
C ARG A 407 -10.56 2.78 14.44
N GLN A 408 -11.47 3.24 15.31
CA GLN A 408 -11.19 3.39 16.74
C GLN A 408 -11.92 2.37 17.63
N TYR A 409 -13.10 1.87 17.23
CA TYR A 409 -13.93 1.00 18.09
C TYR A 409 -14.01 -0.46 17.63
N GLN A 410 -13.42 -0.79 16.47
CA GLN A 410 -13.35 -2.17 16.00
C GLN A 410 -11.93 -2.67 16.17
N VAL A 411 -11.82 -3.89 16.70
CA VAL A 411 -10.57 -4.66 16.70
C VAL A 411 -10.07 -4.80 15.25
N PRO A 412 -8.73 -4.82 15.05
CA PRO A 412 -8.18 -4.95 13.70
C PRO A 412 -8.59 -6.24 12.99
N ASP A 413 -8.80 -7.34 13.70
CA ASP A 413 -9.28 -8.59 13.10
C ASP A 413 -10.72 -8.42 12.65
N ARG A 414 -10.94 -8.67 11.37
CA ARG A 414 -12.29 -8.62 10.80
C ARG A 414 -12.91 -10.00 10.92
N PRO A 415 -14.22 -10.08 11.22
CA PRO A 415 -14.96 -11.34 11.26
C PRO A 415 -15.20 -11.81 9.82
N VAL A 416 -14.13 -12.13 9.10
CA VAL A 416 -14.14 -12.58 7.72
C VAL A 416 -13.09 -13.68 7.59
N ASP A 417 -13.56 -14.91 7.42
CA ASP A 417 -12.71 -16.00 6.99
C ASP A 417 -12.49 -15.89 5.47
N VAL A 418 -11.35 -15.31 5.09
CA VAL A 418 -11.03 -15.08 3.67
C VAL A 418 -10.87 -16.40 2.91
N ALA A 419 -10.42 -17.47 3.57
CA ALA A 419 -10.28 -18.80 2.97
C ALA A 419 -11.66 -19.41 2.68
N ALA A 420 -12.53 -19.44 3.69
CA ALA A 420 -13.90 -19.94 3.54
C ALA A 420 -14.72 -19.14 2.52
N ALA A 421 -14.57 -17.80 2.52
CA ALA A 421 -15.19 -16.97 1.52
C ALA A 421 -14.61 -17.22 0.11
N ARG A 422 -13.33 -17.57 -0.03
CA ARG A 422 -12.71 -17.76 -1.34
C ARG A 422 -13.11 -19.07 -1.99
N TYR A 423 -12.83 -20.18 -1.30
CA TYR A 423 -12.86 -21.53 -1.83
C TYR A 423 -14.19 -22.22 -1.50
N GLN A 424 -14.78 -22.90 -2.48
CA GLN A 424 -15.99 -23.69 -2.24
C GLN A 424 -15.65 -24.93 -1.40
N GLY A 425 -16.51 -25.27 -0.43
CA GLY A 425 -16.34 -26.43 0.44
C GLY A 425 -15.58 -26.17 1.74
N GLU A 426 -14.90 -25.03 1.85
CA GLU A 426 -14.30 -24.59 3.10
C GLU A 426 -15.39 -24.11 4.08
N LYS A 427 -15.34 -24.59 5.33
CA LYS A 427 -16.33 -24.22 6.36
C LYS A 427 -15.89 -22.93 7.06
N GLU A 428 -16.77 -21.92 7.04
CA GLU A 428 -16.54 -20.68 7.77
C GLU A 428 -16.34 -20.96 9.27
N SER A 429 -15.26 -20.43 9.83
CA SER A 429 -15.00 -20.50 11.26
C SER A 429 -14.30 -19.25 11.78
N LEU A 430 -14.99 -18.53 12.65
CA LEU A 430 -14.47 -17.32 13.30
C LEU A 430 -13.95 -17.60 14.72
N GLY A 431 -13.92 -18.86 15.16
CA GLY A 431 -13.59 -19.22 16.55
C GLY A 431 -12.20 -18.72 16.97
N THR A 432 -11.17 -18.99 16.17
CA THR A 432 -9.80 -18.53 16.45
C THR A 432 -9.68 -17.01 16.33
N SER A 433 -10.32 -16.39 15.33
CA SER A 433 -10.29 -14.93 15.17
C SER A 433 -10.97 -14.23 16.35
N ASN A 434 -12.09 -14.76 16.84
CA ASN A 434 -12.77 -14.27 18.02
C ASN A 434 -11.93 -14.46 19.28
N TYR A 435 -11.29 -15.64 19.44
CA TYR A 435 -10.33 -15.90 20.52
C TYR A 435 -9.18 -14.89 20.50
N HIS A 436 -8.56 -14.70 19.33
CA HIS A 436 -7.42 -13.81 19.13
C HIS A 436 -7.77 -12.34 19.42
N SER A 437 -8.97 -11.89 19.04
CA SER A 437 -9.46 -10.55 19.35
C SER A 437 -10.06 -10.41 20.75
N SER A 438 -10.16 -11.50 21.52
CA SER A 438 -10.71 -11.47 22.87
C SER A 438 -9.67 -11.00 23.89
N VAL A 439 -10.15 -10.52 25.02
CA VAL A 439 -9.30 -10.13 26.16
C VAL A 439 -8.93 -11.32 27.06
N ALA A 440 -9.37 -12.52 26.69
CA ALA A 440 -9.36 -13.72 27.54
C ALA A 440 -8.25 -14.69 27.16
#